data_AF-A0A528CQN7-F1
#
_entry.id   AF-A0A528CQN7-F1
#
_cell.length_a   1.000
_cell.length_b   1.000
_cell.length_c   1.000
_cell.angle_alpha   90.00
_cell.angle_beta   90.00
_cell.angle_gamma   90.00
#
_symmetry.space_group_name_H-M   'P 1'
#
loop_
_entity.id
_entity.type
_entity.pdbx_description
1 polymer ?
#
loop_
_entity_poly.entity_id
_entity_poly.type
_entity_poly.pdbx_seq_one_letter_code
_entity_poly.pdbx_strand_id
1 'polypeptide(L)'
;YGSFDKVREAFRQFVENVPFYGFGVMCIDHPEVQALVSRIEDRRVITYGENAQADVRFTNHRMDGPTSEFDVVIRDRKTRGQSTISGLRLPMPG
;
A
#
# COMPACT_ATOMS: atom_id res chain seq x y z
N TYR A 1 -14.70 -15.79 9.87
CA TYR A 1 -15.56 -14.62 10.16
C TYR A 1 -16.85 -14.78 9.39
N GLY A 2 -17.97 -15.11 10.04
CA GLY A 2 -19.21 -15.55 9.37
C GLY A 2 -19.92 -14.54 8.46
N SER A 3 -19.43 -13.31 8.32
CA SER A 3 -19.90 -12.31 7.35
C SER A 3 -18.77 -11.36 6.94
N PHE A 4 -18.91 -10.73 5.77
CA PHE A 4 -17.93 -9.78 5.24
C PHE A 4 -17.73 -8.57 6.15
N ASP A 5 -18.81 -8.08 6.76
CA ASP A 5 -18.73 -6.96 7.72
C ASP A 5 -17.93 -7.30 8.97
N LYS A 6 -17.97 -8.56 9.44
CA LYS A 6 -17.12 -9.00 10.55
C LYS A 6 -15.65 -9.04 10.17
N VAL A 7 -15.32 -9.30 8.91
CA VAL A 7 -13.94 -9.22 8.41
C VAL A 7 -13.50 -7.77 8.37
N ARG A 8 -14.30 -6.87 7.80
CA ARG A 8 -14.01 -5.42 7.77
C ARG A 8 -13.74 -4.87 9.18
N GLU A 9 -14.58 -5.22 10.14
CA GLU A 9 -14.44 -4.78 11.53
C GLU A 9 -13.18 -5.37 12.19
N ALA A 10 -12.88 -6.65 11.96
CA ALA A 10 -11.66 -7.26 12.48
C ALA A 10 -10.39 -6.59 11.92
N PHE A 11 -10.37 -6.25 10.62
CA PHE A 11 -9.27 -5.51 10.00
C PHE A 11 -9.14 -4.10 10.57
N ARG A 12 -10.27 -3.41 10.80
CA ARG A 12 -10.29 -2.10 11.46
C ARG A 12 -9.67 -2.18 12.86
N GLN A 13 -10.14 -3.12 13.68
CA GLN A 13 -9.62 -3.32 15.03
C GLN A 13 -8.12 -3.65 15.02
N PHE A 14 -7.65 -4.45 14.07
CA PHE A 14 -6.22 -4.74 13.92
C PHE A 14 -5.40 -3.47 13.70
N VAL A 15 -5.86 -2.56 12.84
CA VAL A 15 -5.14 -1.31 12.56
C VAL A 15 -5.24 -0.30 13.72
N GLU A 16 -6.38 -0.20 14.40
CA GLU A 16 -6.56 0.68 15.57
C GLU A 16 -5.67 0.24 16.76
N ASN A 17 -5.44 -1.06 16.90
CA ASN A 17 -4.56 -1.64 17.91
C ASN A 17 -3.06 -1.44 17.63
N VAL A 18 -2.67 -0.91 16.46
CA VAL A 18 -1.28 -0.53 16.21
C VAL A 18 -0.92 0.61 17.18
N PRO A 19 0.22 0.54 17.89
CA PRO A 19 0.67 1.64 18.74
C PRO A 19 0.83 2.95 17.97
N PHE A 20 0.73 4.09 18.65
CA PHE A 20 0.83 5.42 18.00
C PHE A 20 2.15 5.65 17.25
N TYR A 21 3.23 4.97 17.65
CA TYR A 21 4.55 5.02 17.01
C TYR A 21 4.71 3.98 15.88
N GLY A 22 3.72 3.11 15.69
CA GLY A 22 3.68 2.15 14.60
C GLY A 22 3.12 2.75 13.31
N PHE A 23 3.06 1.93 12.27
CA PHE A 23 2.39 2.28 11.03
C PHE A 23 1.72 1.07 10.40
N GLY A 24 0.59 1.30 9.72
CA GLY A 24 -0.08 0.29 8.91
C GLY A 24 0.38 0.36 7.46
N VAL A 25 0.63 -0.79 6.83
CA VAL A 25 0.92 -0.88 5.39
C VAL A 25 -0.29 -1.48 4.69
N MET A 26 -0.94 -0.72 3.81
CA MET A 26 -2.27 -1.08 3.28
C MET A 26 -2.32 -0.93 1.76
N CYS A 27 -2.79 -1.96 1.07
CA CYS A 27 -2.98 -1.93 -0.38
C CYS A 27 -4.29 -1.21 -0.72
N ILE A 28 -4.23 -0.07 -1.42
CA ILE A 28 -5.43 0.72 -1.76
C ILE A 28 -5.98 0.43 -3.16
N ASP A 29 -5.53 -0.66 -3.80
CA ASP A 29 -6.11 -1.13 -5.06
C ASP A 29 -7.50 -1.75 -4.85
N HIS A 30 -7.80 -2.19 -3.62
CA HIS A 30 -9.11 -2.71 -3.26
C HIS A 30 -9.98 -1.59 -2.62
N PRO A 31 -11.21 -1.35 -3.12
CA PRO A 31 -12.06 -0.23 -2.68
C PRO A 31 -12.39 -0.29 -1.18
N GLU A 32 -12.54 -1.49 -0.63
CA GLU A 32 -12.78 -1.70 0.81
C GLU A 32 -11.62 -1.22 1.69
N VAL A 33 -10.39 -1.46 1.26
CA VAL A 33 -9.21 -1.03 2.00
C VAL A 33 -9.05 0.47 1.88
N GLN A 34 -9.32 1.04 0.70
CA GLN A 34 -9.34 2.49 0.49
C GLN A 34 -10.35 3.18 1.43
N ALA A 35 -11.57 2.63 1.55
CA ALA A 35 -12.61 3.14 2.44
C ALA A 35 -12.26 2.97 3.93
N LEU A 36 -11.50 1.94 4.28
CA LEU A 36 -10.99 1.75 5.65
C LEU A 36 -9.90 2.78 5.97
N VAL A 37 -8.94 2.98 5.08
CA VAL A 37 -7.84 3.95 5.24
C VAL A 37 -8.39 5.37 5.46
N SER A 38 -9.45 5.77 4.76
CA SER A 38 -10.05 7.10 4.93
C SER A 38 -10.69 7.34 6.30
N ARG A 39 -10.94 6.28 7.09
CA ARG A 39 -11.54 6.37 8.44
C ARG A 39 -10.50 6.34 9.55
N ILE A 40 -9.24 6.10 9.24
CA ILE A 40 -8.14 6.02 10.21
C ILE A 40 -7.48 7.39 10.31
N GLU A 41 -7.75 8.13 11.38
CA GLU A 41 -7.23 9.49 11.58
C GLU A 41 -5.99 9.53 12.49
N ASP A 42 -5.94 8.68 13.51
CA ASP A 42 -4.96 8.77 14.61
C ASP A 42 -3.72 7.86 14.45
N ARG A 43 -3.47 7.37 13.22
CA ARG A 43 -2.36 6.44 12.93
C ARG A 43 -1.64 6.78 11.63
N ARG A 44 -0.34 6.50 11.59
CA ARG A 44 0.44 6.59 10.37
C ARG A 44 0.08 5.41 9.46
N VAL A 45 -0.47 5.70 8.28
CA VAL A 45 -0.74 4.68 7.25
C VAL A 45 0.16 4.95 6.06
N ILE A 46 0.83 3.90 5.57
CA ILE A 46 1.58 3.89 4.32
C ILE A 46 0.76 3.08 3.34
N THR A 47 0.30 3.74 2.28
CA THR A 47 -0.50 3.12 1.23
C THR A 47 0.37 2.63 0.10
N TYR A 48 0.11 1.44 -0.42
CA TYR A 48 0.77 0.94 -1.62
C TYR A 48 -0.26 0.44 -2.65
N GLY A 49 0.17 0.33 -3.90
CA GLY A 49 -0.64 -0.21 -4.98
C GLY A 49 -0.33 0.41 -6.34
N GLU A 50 -1.09 0.00 -7.34
CA GLU A 50 -1.11 0.62 -8.66
C GLU A 50 -1.81 2.00 -8.64
N ASN A 51 -2.77 2.15 -7.73
CA ASN A 51 -3.57 3.36 -7.54
C ASN A 51 -2.72 4.64 -7.45
N ALA A 52 -3.13 5.67 -8.20
CA ALA A 52 -2.44 6.98 -8.26
C ALA A 52 -2.34 7.72 -6.92
N GLN A 53 -3.24 7.42 -5.99
CA GLN A 53 -3.27 8.00 -4.65
C GLN A 53 -2.38 7.27 -3.64
N ALA A 54 -1.74 6.16 -4.02
CA ALA A 54 -0.88 5.39 -3.12
C ALA A 54 0.45 6.11 -2.86
N ASP A 55 0.98 5.95 -1.66
CA ASP A 55 2.27 6.51 -1.26
C ASP A 55 3.42 5.77 -1.94
N VAL A 56 3.32 4.45 -2.05
CA VAL A 56 4.29 3.59 -2.71
C VAL A 56 3.64 2.97 -3.95
N ARG A 57 4.21 3.23 -5.12
CA ARG A 57 3.66 2.79 -6.40
C ARG A 57 4.74 2.13 -7.22
N PHE A 58 4.37 1.11 -7.99
CA PHE A 58 5.22 0.60 -9.05
C PHE A 58 4.82 1.24 -10.40
N THR A 59 5.81 1.51 -11.25
CA THR A 59 5.65 2.10 -12.58
C THR A 59 6.61 1.45 -13.56
N ASN A 60 6.38 1.62 -14.87
CA ASN A 60 7.26 1.06 -15.92
C ASN A 60 7.50 -0.45 -15.78
N HIS A 61 6.48 -1.17 -15.31
CA HIS A 61 6.54 -2.62 -15.17
C HIS A 61 6.68 -3.27 -16.54
N ARG A 62 7.75 -4.04 -16.72
CA ARG A 62 8.07 -4.82 -17.91
C ARG A 62 8.51 -6.21 -17.47
N MET A 63 8.26 -7.19 -18.33
CA MET A 63 8.74 -8.55 -18.12
C MET A 63 9.95 -8.80 -19.03
N ASP A 64 11.02 -9.31 -18.44
CA ASP A 64 12.23 -9.79 -19.10
C ASP A 64 12.35 -11.30 -18.83
N GLY A 65 11.69 -12.10 -19.68
CA GLY A 65 11.55 -13.54 -19.49
C GLY A 65 10.86 -13.88 -18.16
N PRO A 66 11.51 -14.63 -17.25
CA PRO A 66 10.97 -14.95 -15.92
C PRO A 66 11.19 -13.84 -14.87
N THR A 67 11.75 -12.70 -15.26
CA THR A 67 12.07 -11.58 -14.35
C THR A 67 11.10 -10.43 -14.59
N SER A 68 10.51 -9.91 -13.52
CA SER A 68 9.76 -8.66 -13.54
C SER A 68 10.72 -7.50 -13.26
N GLU A 69 10.67 -6.45 -14.07
CA GLU A 69 11.42 -5.22 -13.88
C GLU A 69 10.49 -4.02 -13.79
N PHE A 70 10.63 -3.20 -12.76
CA PHE A 70 9.77 -2.05 -12.50
C PHE A 70 10.51 -0.96 -11.73
N ASP A 71 9.96 0.24 -11.74
CA ASP A 71 10.41 1.35 -10.91
C ASP A 71 9.46 1.51 -9.74
N VAL A 72 9.96 1.84 -8.55
CA VAL A 72 9.15 2.13 -7.37
C VAL A 72 9.21 3.61 -7.05
N VAL A 73 8.07 4.27 -7.10
CA VAL A 73 7.90 5.66 -6.71
C VAL A 73 7.39 5.70 -5.27
N ILE A 74 8.13 6.36 -4.40
CA ILE A 74 7.78 6.61 -3.00
C ILE A 74 7.50 8.09 -2.83
N ARG A 75 6.27 8.42 -2.44
CA ARG A 75 5.81 9.76 -2.13
C ARG A 75 5.74 9.94 -0.62
N ASP A 76 6.39 10.98 -0.13
CA ASP A 76 6.26 11.39 1.26
C ASP A 76 5.20 12.50 1.36
N ARG A 77 4.05 12.17 1.97
CA ARG A 77 2.96 13.13 2.18
C ARG A 77 3.37 14.35 3.03
N LYS A 78 4.32 14.18 3.96
CA LYS A 78 4.73 15.25 4.89
C LYS A 78 5.65 16.25 4.22
N THR A 79 6.65 15.76 3.49
CA THR A 79 7.66 16.62 2.84
C THR A 79 7.27 17.00 1.41
N ARG A 80 6.20 16.40 0.85
CA ARG A 80 5.87 16.42 -0.58
C ARG A 80 7.02 15.98 -1.49
N GLY A 81 8.02 15.31 -0.92
CA GLY A 81 9.12 14.73 -1.64
C GLY A 81 8.68 13.49 -2.42
N GLN A 82 9.32 13.26 -3.55
CA GLN A 82 9.18 12.02 -4.31
C GLN A 82 10.56 11.43 -4.53
N SER A 83 10.71 10.17 -4.13
CA SER A 83 11.89 9.36 -4.42
C SER A 83 11.51 8.27 -5.39
N THR A 84 12.37 7.99 -6.36
CA THR A 84 12.15 6.89 -7.33
C THR A 84 13.31 5.93 -7.23
N ILE A 85 12.99 4.65 -7.07
CA ILE A 85 13.93 3.54 -7.15
C ILE A 85 13.74 2.91 -8.52
N SER A 86 14.66 3.16 -9.45
CA SER A 86 14.54 2.67 -10.83
C SER A 86 15.17 1.29 -11.01
N GLY A 87 14.63 0.49 -11.93
CA GLY A 87 15.24 -0.77 -12.38
C GLY A 87 15.26 -1.87 -11.33
N LEU A 88 14.26 -1.93 -10.45
CA LEU A 88 14.10 -3.06 -9.53
C LEU A 88 13.77 -4.32 -10.33
N ARG A 89 14.53 -5.39 -10.11
CA ARG A 89 14.36 -6.68 -10.78
C ARG A 89 13.99 -7.75 -9.76
N LEU A 90 12.84 -8.38 -9.95
CA LEU A 90 12.38 -9.50 -9.14
C LEU A 90 12.30 -10.77 -10.02
N PRO A 91 12.98 -11.87 -9.63
CA PRO A 91 12.85 -13.16 -10.31
C PRO A 91 11.53 -13.82 -9.90
N MET A 92 10.42 -13.22 -10.32
CA MET A 92 9.06 -13.68 -10.05
C MET A 92 8.32 -13.72 -11.39
N PRO A 93 7.92 -14.92 -11.87
CA PRO A 93 7.07 -15.03 -13.03
C PRO A 93 5.63 -14.66 -12.65
N GLY A 94 5.32 -13.36 -12.71
CA GLY A 94 3.99 -12.82 -12.43
C GLY A 94 3.68 -12.67 -10.95
#